data_AF-A0A928M576-F1
#
_entry.id   AF-A0A928M576-F1
#
_cell.length_a   1.000
_cell.length_b   1.000
_cell.length_c   1.000
_cell.angle_alpha   90.00
_cell.angle_beta   90.00
_cell.angle_gamma   90.00
#
_symmetry.space_group_name_H-M   'P 1'
#
loop_
_entity.id
_entity.type
_entity.pdbx_description
1 polymer ?
#
loop_
_entity_poly.entity_id
_entity_poly.type
_entity_poly.pdbx_seq_one_letter_code
_entity_poly.pdbx_strand_id
1 'polypeptide(L)'
;MRTTDAGYINKNNQKNLGYRGISETHSSAKAYEMGCLDCGHKYLANGCDVWLRKCPNCGIKSKPKSNHKKKHTRVISDKLRYQVLKRDNFKCCACGASPAKDPSIELHIDHIIPWSKGGETTLENLQTLCSRCNLGKSDTE
;
A
#
# COMPACT_ATOMS: atom_id res chain seq x y z
N MET A 1 -20.47 17.90 25.39
CA MET A 1 -21.15 16.61 25.21
C MET A 1 -20.11 15.50 25.27
N ARG A 2 -20.28 14.51 26.13
CA ARG A 2 -19.40 13.34 26.26
C ARG A 2 -19.75 12.31 25.18
N THR A 3 -18.80 11.44 24.85
CA THR A 3 -18.99 10.39 23.83
C THR A 3 -20.10 9.41 24.23
N THR A 4 -20.30 9.18 25.52
CA THR A 4 -21.32 8.29 26.07
C THR A 4 -22.69 8.95 26.25
N ASP A 5 -22.81 10.26 25.99
CA ASP A 5 -24.10 10.95 26.07
C ASP A 5 -24.97 10.58 24.87
N ALA A 6 -26.25 10.28 25.11
CA ALA A 6 -27.22 10.08 24.05
C ALA A 6 -27.32 11.35 23.19
N GLY A 7 -27.25 11.18 21.87
CA GLY A 7 -27.21 12.28 20.91
C GLY A 7 -25.82 12.63 20.40
N TYR A 8 -24.74 12.17 21.02
CA TYR A 8 -23.38 12.39 20.53
C TYR A 8 -23.20 11.81 19.12
N ILE A 9 -22.67 12.61 18.18
CA ILE A 9 -22.34 12.17 16.82
C ILE A 9 -20.81 12.11 16.68
N ASN A 10 -20.28 10.95 16.28
CA ASN A 10 -18.85 10.77 16.11
C ASN A 10 -18.35 11.25 14.73
N LYS A 11 -17.02 11.30 14.55
CA LYS A 11 -16.36 11.74 13.30
C LYS A 11 -16.68 10.90 12.06
N ASN A 12 -17.31 9.74 12.24
CA ASN A 12 -17.71 8.83 11.18
C ASN A 12 -19.24 8.86 10.98
N ASN A 13 -19.90 9.97 11.33
CA ASN A 13 -21.33 10.23 11.16
C ASN A 13 -22.24 9.16 11.81
N GLN A 14 -21.90 8.73 13.04
CA GLN A 14 -22.72 7.80 13.81
C GLN A 14 -23.18 8.44 15.10
N LYS A 15 -24.48 8.33 15.38
CA LYS A 15 -25.13 8.87 16.58
C LYS A 15 -25.18 7.81 17.68
N ASN A 16 -24.78 8.19 18.89
CA ASN A 16 -25.03 7.43 20.10
C ASN A 16 -26.53 7.56 20.46
N LEU A 17 -27.24 6.43 20.46
CA LEU A 17 -28.67 6.36 20.78
C LEU A 17 -28.93 6.13 22.27
N GLY A 18 -27.88 5.87 23.05
CA GLY A 18 -27.93 5.73 24.50
C GLY A 18 -27.37 4.39 25.00
N TYR A 19 -27.37 4.24 26.32
CA TYR A 19 -26.98 3.01 26.99
C TYR A 19 -28.03 1.92 26.77
N ARG A 20 -27.61 0.76 26.27
CA ARG A 20 -28.46 -0.42 26.17
C ARG A 20 -28.05 -1.36 27.30
N GLY A 21 -28.86 -1.41 28.35
CA GLY A 21 -28.63 -2.27 29.50
C GLY A 21 -28.55 -3.72 29.06
N ILE A 22 -27.33 -4.24 28.90
CA ILE A 22 -27.10 -5.67 28.74
C ILE A 22 -26.94 -6.26 30.14
N SER A 23 -27.93 -7.03 30.55
CA SER A 23 -27.78 -8.00 31.63
C SER A 23 -27.00 -9.19 31.06
N GLU A 24 -26.02 -9.68 31.83
CA GLU A 24 -25.44 -11.03 31.68
C GLU A 24 -24.29 -11.23 30.68
N THR A 25 -23.15 -10.57 30.90
CA THR A 25 -21.87 -11.31 30.85
C THR A 25 -20.83 -10.61 31.71
N HIS A 26 -19.98 -11.42 32.37
CA HIS A 26 -19.00 -11.00 33.37
C HIS A 26 -18.19 -9.79 32.95
N SER A 27 -18.61 -8.60 33.39
CA SER A 27 -17.86 -7.36 33.62
C SER A 27 -18.86 -6.22 33.61
N SER A 28 -18.63 -5.18 34.40
CA SER A 28 -19.35 -3.90 34.42
C SER A 28 -19.28 -3.08 33.10
N ALA A 29 -19.07 -3.75 31.97
CA ALA A 29 -18.91 -3.16 30.65
C ALA A 29 -20.25 -2.58 30.16
N LYS A 30 -20.31 -1.25 30.09
CA LYS A 30 -21.47 -0.55 29.55
C LYS A 30 -21.45 -0.59 28.03
N ALA A 31 -22.49 -1.14 27.42
CA ALA A 31 -22.72 -1.11 25.98
C ALA A 31 -23.64 0.05 25.58
N TYR A 32 -23.26 0.76 24.52
CA TYR A 32 -24.01 1.87 23.95
C TYR A 32 -24.49 1.49 22.56
N GLU A 33 -25.76 1.78 22.29
CA GLU A 33 -26.32 1.60 20.95
C GLU A 33 -25.90 2.76 20.05
N MET A 34 -25.29 2.44 18.92
CA MET A 34 -24.85 3.37 17.90
C MET A 34 -25.70 3.20 16.64
N GLY A 35 -26.13 4.30 16.04
CA GLY A 35 -26.80 4.32 14.74
C GLY A 35 -25.96 5.06 13.70
N CYS A 36 -25.64 4.42 12.58
CA CYS A 36 -24.99 5.09 11.44
C CYS A 36 -26.00 6.00 10.73
N LEU A 37 -25.69 7.28 10.59
CA LEU A 37 -26.59 8.24 9.92
C LEU A 37 -26.53 8.13 8.39
N ASP A 38 -25.51 7.45 7.84
CA ASP A 38 -25.39 7.25 6.39
C ASP A 38 -26.22 6.07 5.87
N CYS A 39 -26.32 4.98 6.64
CA CYS A 39 -27.02 3.75 6.21
C CYS A 39 -28.12 3.27 7.16
N GLY A 40 -28.32 3.93 8.29
CA GLY A 40 -29.32 3.54 9.30
C GLY A 40 -28.95 2.31 10.15
N HIS A 41 -27.84 1.63 9.89
CA HIS A 41 -27.46 0.42 10.61
C HIS A 41 -27.18 0.70 12.10
N LYS A 42 -27.81 -0.08 12.98
CA LYS A 42 -27.67 0.00 14.43
C LYS A 42 -26.79 -1.13 14.97
N TYR A 43 -25.90 -0.83 15.91
CA TYR A 43 -24.96 -1.80 16.50
C TYR A 43 -24.49 -1.34 17.88
N LEU A 44 -23.83 -2.23 18.63
CA LEU A 44 -23.31 -1.93 19.96
C LEU A 44 -21.82 -1.51 19.93
N ALA A 45 -21.45 -0.62 20.85
CA ALA A 45 -20.08 -0.22 21.11
C ALA A 45 -19.85 -0.05 22.63
N ASN A 46 -18.64 -0.35 23.09
CA ASN A 46 -18.23 -0.01 24.44
C ASN A 46 -18.00 1.49 24.56
N GLY A 47 -18.09 2.04 25.78
CA GLY A 47 -17.91 3.48 26.03
C GLY A 47 -16.57 4.05 25.50
N CYS A 48 -15.48 3.31 25.60
CA CYS A 48 -14.16 3.70 25.06
C CYS A 48 -14.14 3.76 23.52
N ASP A 49 -15.00 2.98 22.85
CA ASP A 49 -14.95 2.82 21.40
C ASP A 49 -15.86 3.80 20.65
N VAL A 50 -16.87 4.38 21.32
CA VAL A 50 -17.91 5.23 20.69
C VAL A 50 -17.34 6.32 19.78
N TRP A 51 -16.26 6.99 20.18
CA TRP A 51 -15.69 8.14 19.47
C TRP A 51 -14.97 7.77 18.15
N LEU A 52 -14.36 6.58 18.08
CA LEU A 52 -13.57 6.14 16.91
C LEU A 52 -14.27 5.08 16.08
N ARG A 53 -15.37 4.53 16.61
CA ARG A 53 -16.11 3.43 15.99
C ARG A 53 -16.44 3.79 14.54
N LYS A 54 -16.35 2.79 13.68
CA LYS A 54 -16.82 2.87 12.31
C LYS A 54 -18.06 1.98 12.19
N CYS A 55 -19.02 2.41 11.39
CA CYS A 55 -20.17 1.58 11.06
C CYS A 55 -19.69 0.23 10.50
N PRO A 56 -20.14 -0.91 11.04
CA PRO A 56 -19.81 -2.22 10.50
C PRO A 56 -20.25 -2.41 9.04
N ASN A 57 -21.31 -1.73 8.61
CA ASN A 57 -21.79 -1.80 7.23
C ASN A 57 -20.99 -0.87 6.30
N CYS A 58 -20.86 0.42 6.62
CA CYS A 58 -20.18 1.38 5.75
C CYS A 58 -18.65 1.34 5.88
N GLY A 59 -18.14 1.17 7.10
CA GLY A 59 -16.71 1.28 7.42
C GLY A 59 -15.88 0.07 7.04
N ILE A 60 -16.52 -1.06 6.72
CA ILE A 60 -15.88 -2.26 6.16
C ILE A 60 -15.82 -2.19 4.63
N LYS A 61 -16.61 -1.32 3.96
CA LYS A 61 -16.44 -1.09 2.53
C LYS A 61 -15.05 -0.48 2.32
N SER A 62 -14.16 -1.27 1.73
CA SER A 62 -12.79 -0.89 1.43
C SER A 62 -12.81 0.46 0.71
N LYS A 63 -12.15 1.48 1.29
CA LYS A 63 -11.98 2.75 0.58
C LYS A 63 -11.42 2.45 -0.81
N PRO A 64 -11.94 3.05 -1.89
CA PRO A 64 -11.31 2.91 -3.20
C PRO A 64 -9.85 3.35 -3.04
N LYS A 65 -8.90 2.48 -3.43
CA LYS A 65 -7.47 2.80 -3.37
C LYS A 65 -7.28 4.10 -4.14
N SER A 66 -6.79 5.14 -3.47
CA SER A 66 -6.59 6.42 -4.12
C SER A 66 -5.60 6.23 -5.27
N ASN A 67 -5.99 6.66 -6.48
CA ASN A 67 -5.14 6.66 -7.67
C ASN A 67 -4.09 7.77 -7.56
N HIS A 68 -3.16 7.64 -6.62
CA HIS A 68 -1.98 8.48 -6.61
C HIS A 68 -1.05 7.93 -7.69
N LYS A 69 -1.02 8.59 -8.86
CA LYS A 69 0.01 8.33 -9.87
C LYS A 69 1.36 8.53 -9.19
N LYS A 70 2.12 7.46 -9.02
CA LYS A 70 3.46 7.54 -8.43
C LYS A 70 4.31 8.40 -9.37
N LYS A 71 4.94 9.46 -8.85
CA LYS A 71 5.95 10.18 -9.61
C LYS A 71 7.10 9.22 -9.89
N HIS A 72 7.39 8.94 -11.15
CA HIS A 72 8.55 8.14 -11.51
C HIS A 72 9.81 8.94 -11.15
N THR A 73 10.71 8.32 -10.38
CA THR A 73 12.01 8.90 -10.01
C THR A 73 13.10 8.11 -10.71
N ARG A 74 14.28 8.70 -10.93
CA ARG A 74 15.44 7.96 -11.46
C ARG A 74 15.91 6.82 -10.52
N VAL A 75 15.57 6.91 -9.24
CA VAL A 75 15.96 5.93 -8.22
C VAL A 75 15.19 4.64 -8.41
N ILE A 76 15.91 3.55 -8.68
CA ILE A 76 15.35 2.22 -8.82
C ILE A 76 15.23 1.61 -7.42
N SER A 77 14.01 1.36 -6.96
CA SER A 77 13.79 0.68 -5.66
C SER A 77 14.31 -0.76 -5.68
N ASP A 78 14.77 -1.29 -4.54
CA ASP A 78 15.23 -2.69 -4.43
C ASP A 78 14.20 -3.71 -4.91
N LYS A 79 12.92 -3.45 -4.63
CA LYS A 79 11.82 -4.28 -5.13
C LYS A 79 11.80 -4.32 -6.66
N LEU A 80 11.88 -3.17 -7.31
CA LEU A 80 11.91 -3.08 -8.76
C LEU A 80 13.18 -3.71 -9.32
N ARG A 81 14.32 -3.48 -8.67
CA ARG A 81 15.60 -4.11 -9.02
C ARG A 81 15.50 -5.64 -9.02
N TYR A 82 14.95 -6.22 -7.97
CA TYR A 82 14.70 -7.66 -7.91
C TYR A 82 13.72 -8.13 -8.98
N GLN A 83 12.66 -7.39 -9.26
CA GLN A 83 11.68 -7.75 -10.31
C GLN A 83 12.32 -7.81 -11.70
N VAL A 84 13.17 -6.83 -12.04
CA VAL A 84 13.91 -6.80 -13.31
C VAL A 84 14.87 -7.98 -13.40
N LEU A 85 15.70 -8.20 -12.37
CA LEU A 85 16.63 -9.33 -12.34
C LEU A 85 15.92 -10.69 -12.48
N LYS A 86 14.79 -10.85 -11.78
CA LYS A 86 13.98 -12.06 -11.84
C LYS A 86 13.37 -12.27 -13.23
N ARG A 87 12.83 -11.22 -13.84
CA ARG A 87 12.29 -11.25 -15.22
C ARG A 87 13.38 -11.68 -16.21
N ASP A 88 14.58 -11.14 -16.04
CA ASP A 88 15.73 -11.39 -16.91
C ASP A 88 16.47 -12.68 -16.56
N ASN A 89 15.92 -13.51 -15.67
CA ASN A 89 16.50 -14.78 -15.22
C ASN A 89 17.93 -14.64 -14.67
N PHE A 90 18.25 -13.51 -14.03
CA PHE A 90 19.59 -13.18 -13.52
C PHE A 90 20.66 -13.33 -14.60
N LYS A 91 20.35 -12.85 -15.81
CA LYS A 91 21.23 -12.85 -16.98
C LYS A 91 21.27 -11.47 -17.61
N CYS A 92 22.42 -11.13 -18.19
CA CYS A 92 22.55 -9.96 -19.05
C CYS A 92 21.65 -10.11 -20.28
N CYS A 93 20.81 -9.12 -20.55
CA CYS A 93 19.91 -9.11 -21.71
C CYS A 93 20.67 -9.02 -23.05
N ALA A 94 21.87 -8.42 -23.05
CA ALA A 94 22.66 -8.24 -24.27
C ALA A 94 23.50 -9.48 -24.65
N CYS A 95 24.12 -10.15 -23.67
CA CYS A 95 25.09 -11.23 -23.94
C CYS A 95 24.79 -12.56 -23.22
N GLY A 96 23.77 -12.62 -22.36
CA GLY A 96 23.39 -13.84 -21.64
C GLY A 96 24.32 -14.23 -20.47
N ALA A 97 25.34 -13.41 -20.16
CA ALA A 97 26.22 -13.56 -19.00
C ALA A 97 25.44 -13.68 -17.68
N SER A 98 25.86 -14.58 -16.78
CA SER A 98 25.16 -14.84 -15.52
C SER A 98 26.12 -15.12 -14.37
N PRO A 99 25.90 -14.54 -13.18
CA PRO A 99 26.66 -14.86 -11.96
C PRO A 99 26.59 -16.34 -11.58
N ALA A 100 25.53 -17.05 -12.00
CA ALA A 100 25.37 -18.49 -11.75
C ALA A 100 26.37 -19.35 -12.54
N LYS A 101 26.89 -18.84 -13.66
CA LYS A 101 27.90 -19.54 -14.49
C LYS A 101 29.32 -19.11 -14.13
N ASP A 102 29.49 -17.83 -13.79
CA ASP A 102 30.77 -17.25 -13.41
C ASP A 102 30.52 -16.20 -12.30
N PRO A 103 30.96 -16.48 -11.06
CA PRO A 103 30.76 -15.58 -9.92
C PRO A 103 31.41 -14.20 -10.05
N SER A 104 32.35 -14.02 -10.99
CA SER A 104 32.98 -12.71 -11.25
C SER A 104 32.08 -11.75 -12.02
N ILE A 105 30.98 -12.24 -12.59
CA ILE A 105 30.04 -11.43 -13.37
C ILE A 105 29.15 -10.64 -12.41
N GLU A 106 29.26 -9.31 -12.46
CA GLU A 106 28.34 -8.41 -11.79
C GLU A 106 27.22 -7.95 -12.74
N LEU A 107 25.99 -7.93 -12.23
CA LEU A 107 24.81 -7.47 -12.96
C LEU A 107 24.32 -6.11 -12.46
N HIS A 108 24.18 -5.20 -13.41
CA HIS A 108 23.68 -3.85 -13.27
C HIS A 108 22.27 -3.75 -13.86
N ILE A 109 21.51 -2.77 -13.39
CA ILE A 109 20.22 -2.43 -14.00
C ILE A 109 20.34 -1.06 -14.59
N ASP A 110 19.99 -0.98 -15.87
CA ASP A 110 20.08 0.25 -16.64
C ASP A 110 18.77 0.52 -17.39
N HIS A 111 18.56 1.78 -17.75
CA HIS A 111 17.40 2.18 -18.54
C HIS A 111 17.64 1.90 -20.04
N ILE A 112 16.67 1.26 -20.71
CA ILE A 112 16.67 1.04 -22.16
C ILE A 112 16.63 2.40 -22.86
N ILE A 113 15.63 3.22 -22.55
CA ILE A 113 15.59 4.64 -22.90
C ILE A 113 16.18 5.42 -21.72
N PRO A 114 17.28 6.17 -21.90
CA PRO A 114 17.90 6.90 -20.81
C PRO A 114 16.93 7.85 -20.11
N TRP A 115 17.14 8.02 -18.81
CA TRP A 115 16.41 8.99 -18.00
C TRP A 115 16.49 10.42 -18.60
N SER A 116 17.66 10.81 -19.13
CA SER A 116 17.87 12.11 -19.78
C SER A 116 17.01 12.32 -21.04
N LYS A 117 16.60 11.23 -21.70
CA LYS A 117 15.74 11.23 -22.89
C LYS A 117 14.26 10.99 -22.55
N GLY A 118 13.89 11.10 -21.27
CA GLY A 118 12.52 10.92 -20.80
C GLY A 118 12.12 9.47 -20.52
N GLY A 119 13.08 8.55 -20.45
CA GLY A 119 12.81 7.16 -20.10
C GLY A 119 12.40 7.01 -18.64
N GLU A 120 11.20 6.47 -18.41
CA GLU A 120 10.67 6.27 -17.06
C GLU A 120 11.34 5.09 -16.35
N THR A 121 11.37 5.13 -15.02
CA THR A 121 11.82 4.00 -14.20
C THR A 121 10.66 3.03 -14.01
N THR A 122 10.47 2.17 -15.00
CA THR A 122 9.42 1.14 -15.03
C THR A 122 10.03 -0.22 -15.30
N LEU A 123 9.27 -1.29 -15.06
CA LEU A 123 9.77 -2.64 -15.34
C LEU A 123 10.12 -2.76 -16.83
N GLU A 124 9.32 -2.17 -17.70
CA GLU A 124 9.42 -2.27 -19.16
C GLU A 124 10.64 -1.53 -19.72
N ASN A 125 11.00 -0.40 -19.11
CA ASN A 125 12.13 0.43 -19.56
C ASN A 125 13.45 0.11 -18.82
N LEU A 126 13.46 -0.83 -17.88
CA LEU A 126 14.67 -1.30 -17.22
C LEU A 126 15.13 -2.64 -17.79
N GLN A 127 16.44 -2.83 -17.88
CA GLN A 127 17.09 -4.07 -18.33
C GLN A 127 18.28 -4.44 -17.46
N THR A 128 18.57 -5.74 -17.39
CA THR A 128 19.75 -6.27 -16.71
C THR A 128 20.94 -6.32 -17.67
N LEU A 129 22.07 -5.70 -17.33
CA LEU A 129 23.31 -5.74 -18.12
C LEU A 129 24.49 -6.19 -17.24
N CYS A 130 25.45 -6.93 -17.81
CA CYS A 130 26.73 -7.16 -17.12
C CYS A 130 27.62 -5.92 -17.22
N SER A 131 28.63 -5.78 -16.34
CA SER A 131 29.51 -4.61 -16.32
C SER A 131 30.12 -4.27 -17.69
N ARG A 132 30.50 -5.28 -18.48
CA ARG A 132 31.06 -5.08 -19.84
C ARG A 132 30.04 -4.45 -20.80
N CYS A 133 28.82 -5.01 -20.85
CA CYS A 133 27.77 -4.49 -21.73
C CYS A 133 27.24 -3.13 -21.25
N ASN A 134 27.21 -2.90 -19.94
CA ASN A 134 26.80 -1.63 -19.36
C ASN A 134 27.77 -0.49 -19.71
N LEU A 135 29.07 -0.75 -19.65
CA LEU A 135 30.11 0.20 -20.09
C LEU A 135 29.98 0.51 -21.58
N GLY A 136 29.88 -0.52 -22.43
CA GLY A 136 29.75 -0.34 -23.88
C GLY A 136 28.49 0.46 -24.29
N LYS A 137 27.40 0.36 -23.52
CA LYS A 137 26.20 1.18 -23.74
C LYS A 137 26.45 2.66 -23.41
N SER A 138 27.23 2.94 -22.37
CA SER A 138 27.54 4.30 -21.93
C SER A 138 28.38 5.08 -22.96
N ASP A 139 29.19 4.38 -23.77
CA ASP A 139 30.05 4.99 -24.78
C ASP A 139 29.34 5.32 -26.11
N THR A 140 28.05 4.95 -26.26
CA THR A 140 27.31 5.06 -27.54
C THR A 140 26.18 6.10 -27.50
N GLU A 141 26.13 7.00 -26.51
CA GLU A 141 25.05 8.00 -26.36
C GLU A 141 25.50 9.44 -26.09
#